data_AF-A0A1R2D091-F1
#
_entry.id   AF-A0A1R2D091-F1
#
_cell.length_a   1.000
_cell.length_b   1.000
_cell.length_c   1.000
_cell.angle_alpha   90.00
_cell.angle_beta   90.00
_cell.angle_gamma   90.00
#
_symmetry.space_group_name_H-M   'P 1'
#
loop_
_entity.id
_entity.type
_entity.pdbx_description
1 polymer ?
#
loop_
_entity_poly.entity_id
_entity_poly.type
_entity_poly.pdbx_seq_one_letter_code
_entity_poly.pdbx_strand_id
1 'polypeptide(L)'
;MDSEKTIRIAQLRDQCEKILDTAIPYRMIAVEEVSNIGLKEMFIIKSPRVVHPIVLEVLKAVFILLGEPDENLTWEYIRKSLYDSYKLFKAMLDFYFDQSLPETIKERIYPILFEQNISEEIIKSICIECLPFYKWALNIVKFSEIIETFIPLKAEYDSLLA
;
A
#
# COMPACT_ATOMS: atom_id res chain seq x y z
N MET A 1 7.66 -37.20 20.78
CA MET A 1 7.36 -35.83 20.31
C MET A 1 6.55 -35.18 21.41
N ASP A 2 7.03 -34.06 21.94
CA ASP A 2 6.46 -33.44 23.14
C ASP A 2 5.01 -32.98 22.89
N SER A 3 4.08 -33.34 23.77
CA SER A 3 2.66 -33.01 23.63
C SER A 3 2.46 -31.50 23.61
N GLU A 4 3.28 -30.77 24.37
CA GLU A 4 3.24 -29.31 24.45
C GLU A 4 3.71 -28.65 23.15
N LYS A 5 4.80 -29.14 22.55
CA LYS A 5 5.31 -28.66 21.26
C LYS A 5 4.24 -28.81 20.16
N THR A 6 3.54 -29.93 20.14
CA THR A 6 2.49 -30.22 19.16
C THR A 6 1.30 -29.26 19.30
N ILE A 7 0.86 -28.99 20.54
CA ILE A 7 -0.22 -28.04 20.83
C ILE A 7 0.18 -26.62 20.41
N ARG A 8 1.41 -26.18 20.72
CA ARG A 8 1.89 -24.84 20.36
C ARG A 8 1.97 -24.63 18.85
N ILE A 9 2.46 -25.62 18.09
CA ILE A 9 2.49 -25.58 16.62
C ILE A 9 1.07 -25.41 16.06
N ALA A 10 0.08 -26.15 16.56
CA ALA A 10 -1.30 -26.04 16.10
C ALA A 10 -1.90 -24.66 16.40
N GLN A 11 -1.62 -24.08 17.58
CA GLN A 11 -2.07 -22.74 17.95
C GLN A 11 -1.45 -21.65 17.05
N LEU A 12 -0.14 -21.71 16.83
CA LEU A 12 0.56 -20.75 15.97
C LEU A 12 0.07 -20.84 14.51
N ARG A 13 -0.23 -22.05 14.02
CA ARG A 13 -0.80 -22.23 12.69
C ARG A 13 -2.16 -21.54 12.56
N ASP A 14 -3.07 -21.79 13.51
CA ASP A 14 -4.40 -21.17 13.54
C ASP A 14 -4.33 -19.64 13.66
N GLN A 15 -3.39 -19.11 14.46
CA GLN A 15 -3.16 -17.67 14.56
C GLN A 15 -2.64 -17.07 13.25
N CYS A 16 -1.65 -17.72 12.62
CA CYS A 16 -1.12 -17.31 11.33
C CYS A 16 -2.21 -17.31 10.24
N GLU A 17 -3.02 -18.36 10.17
CA GLU A 17 -4.14 -18.49 9.23
C GLU A 17 -5.14 -17.34 9.40
N LYS A 18 -5.58 -17.06 10.64
CA LYS A 18 -6.52 -15.95 10.92
C LYS A 18 -5.98 -14.58 10.53
N ILE A 19 -4.68 -14.34 10.76
CA ILE A 19 -4.05 -13.07 10.39
C ILE A 19 -4.00 -12.94 8.87
N LEU A 20 -3.63 -14.00 8.15
CA LEU A 20 -3.60 -14.01 6.69
C LEU A 20 -4.99 -13.85 6.07
N ASP A 21 -6.01 -14.50 6.61
CA ASP A 21 -7.41 -14.32 6.18
C ASP A 21 -7.88 -12.87 6.28
N THR A 22 -7.34 -12.13 7.25
CA THR A 22 -7.62 -10.70 7.43
C THR A 22 -6.76 -9.82 6.51
N ALA A 23 -5.49 -10.19 6.27
CA ALA A 23 -4.56 -9.40 5.46
C ALA A 23 -4.83 -9.52 3.95
N ILE A 24 -5.03 -10.74 3.44
CA ILE A 24 -5.13 -11.06 2.01
C ILE A 24 -6.15 -10.16 1.26
N PRO A 25 -7.35 -9.88 1.79
CA PRO A 25 -8.31 -8.99 1.13
C PRO A 25 -7.75 -7.61 0.80
N TYR A 26 -6.98 -7.00 1.70
CA TYR A 26 -6.37 -5.68 1.46
C TYR A 26 -5.37 -5.73 0.29
N ARG A 27 -4.54 -6.78 0.24
CA ARG A 27 -3.63 -7.00 -0.90
C ARG A 27 -4.40 -7.16 -2.21
N MET A 28 -5.47 -7.97 -2.21
CA MET A 28 -6.28 -8.19 -3.41
C MET A 28 -6.91 -6.90 -3.90
N ILE A 29 -7.46 -6.08 -2.99
CA ILE A 29 -8.02 -4.77 -3.34
C ILE A 29 -6.93 -3.86 -3.91
N ALA A 30 -5.74 -3.80 -3.30
CA ALA A 30 -4.64 -3.00 -3.84
C ALA A 30 -4.32 -3.40 -5.30
N VAL A 31 -4.17 -4.70 -5.58
CA VAL A 31 -3.91 -5.19 -6.95
C VAL A 31 -5.05 -4.85 -7.91
N GLU A 32 -6.30 -4.99 -7.48
CA GLU A 32 -7.49 -4.63 -8.27
C GLU A 32 -7.50 -3.14 -8.62
N GLU A 33 -7.18 -2.26 -7.67
CA GLU A 33 -7.19 -0.82 -7.89
C GLU A 33 -6.15 -0.39 -8.93
N VAL A 34 -5.02 -1.10 -9.08
CA VAL A 34 -4.08 -0.82 -10.20
C VAL A 34 -4.74 -1.08 -11.54
N SER A 35 -5.55 -2.14 -11.63
CA SER A 35 -6.26 -2.50 -12.86
C SER A 35 -7.38 -1.51 -13.21
N ASN A 36 -7.88 -0.77 -12.22
CA ASN A 36 -8.88 0.28 -12.40
C ASN A 36 -8.28 1.60 -12.94
N ILE A 37 -6.95 1.73 -13.02
CA ILE A 37 -6.30 2.92 -13.57
C ILE A 37 -6.17 2.79 -15.08
N GLY A 38 -7.13 3.37 -15.81
CA GLY A 38 -7.08 3.41 -17.26
C GLY A 38 -6.23 4.56 -17.82
N LEU A 39 -5.95 4.48 -19.13
CA LEU A 39 -5.18 5.52 -19.85
C LEU A 39 -5.89 6.88 -19.86
N LYS A 40 -7.23 6.88 -19.82
CA LYS A 40 -8.04 8.11 -19.80
C LYS A 40 -7.88 8.83 -18.47
N GLU A 41 -7.93 8.09 -17.38
CA GLU A 41 -7.76 8.56 -16.00
C GLU A 41 -6.35 9.16 -15.85
N MET A 42 -5.33 8.45 -16.35
CA MET A 42 -3.96 8.96 -16.38
C MET A 42 -3.82 10.25 -17.17
N PHE A 43 -4.49 10.37 -18.32
CA PHE A 43 -4.50 11.61 -19.10
C PHE A 43 -5.09 12.77 -18.30
N ILE A 44 -6.21 12.56 -17.62
CA ILE A 44 -6.87 13.58 -16.79
C ILE A 44 -5.93 14.02 -15.66
N ILE A 45 -5.34 13.09 -14.92
CA ILE A 45 -4.47 13.41 -13.77
C ILE A 45 -3.22 14.18 -14.20
N LYS A 46 -2.59 13.81 -15.34
CA LYS A 46 -1.33 14.44 -15.79
C LYS A 46 -1.50 15.69 -16.66
N SER A 47 -2.72 16.04 -17.05
CA SER A 47 -2.98 17.19 -17.93
C SER A 47 -2.80 18.56 -17.27
N PRO A 48 -3.22 18.78 -16.01
CA PRO A 48 -3.10 20.08 -15.36
C PRO A 48 -1.66 20.57 -15.28
N ARG A 49 -1.47 21.87 -15.53
CA ARG A 49 -0.18 22.53 -15.28
C ARG A 49 0.11 22.60 -13.78
N VAL A 50 -0.92 22.88 -12.99
CA VAL A 50 -0.90 22.91 -11.53
C VAL A 50 -1.89 21.87 -11.04
N VAL A 51 -1.44 20.96 -10.18
CA VAL A 51 -2.25 19.90 -9.61
C VAL A 51 -2.92 20.38 -8.32
N HIS A 52 -4.12 19.87 -8.04
CA HIS A 52 -4.79 20.15 -6.77
C HIS A 52 -3.96 19.57 -5.59
N PRO A 53 -3.79 20.29 -4.46
CA PRO A 53 -2.95 19.83 -3.36
C PRO A 53 -3.26 18.42 -2.86
N ILE A 54 -4.55 18.10 -2.64
CA ILE A 54 -4.97 16.75 -2.20
C ILE A 54 -4.58 15.66 -3.22
N VAL A 55 -4.73 15.92 -4.52
CA VAL A 55 -4.33 14.96 -5.57
C VAL A 55 -2.82 14.76 -5.54
N LEU A 56 -2.05 15.83 -5.33
CA LEU A 56 -0.60 15.72 -5.18
C LEU A 56 -0.21 14.90 -3.96
N GLU A 57 -0.84 15.12 -2.80
CA GLU A 57 -0.56 14.37 -1.57
C GLU A 57 -0.86 12.87 -1.74
N VAL A 58 -1.99 12.52 -2.36
CA VAL A 58 -2.30 11.11 -2.70
C VAL A 58 -1.22 10.51 -3.60
N LEU A 59 -0.79 11.22 -4.64
CA LEU A 59 0.26 10.72 -5.52
C LEU A 59 1.62 10.62 -4.80
N LYS A 60 1.95 11.56 -3.92
CA LYS A 60 3.15 11.46 -3.08
C LYS A 60 3.12 10.21 -2.22
N ALA A 61 1.99 9.88 -1.60
CA ALA A 61 1.84 8.66 -0.81
C ALA A 61 2.19 7.40 -1.64
N VAL A 62 1.75 7.34 -2.90
CA VAL A 62 2.11 6.24 -3.81
C VAL A 62 3.62 6.21 -4.06
N PHE A 63 4.23 7.33 -4.40
CA PHE A 63 5.67 7.40 -4.71
C PHE A 63 6.54 7.13 -3.47
N ILE A 64 6.11 7.57 -2.28
CA ILE A 64 6.74 7.23 -0.99
C ILE A 64 6.75 5.72 -0.78
N LEU A 65 5.62 5.04 -0.99
CA LEU A 65 5.54 3.58 -0.90
C LEU A 65 6.46 2.89 -1.90
N LEU A 66 6.55 3.42 -3.12
CA LEU A 66 7.46 2.91 -4.15
C LEU A 66 8.95 3.24 -3.88
N GLY A 67 9.28 3.86 -2.75
CA GLY A 67 10.65 4.11 -2.32
C GLY A 67 11.29 5.36 -2.94
N GLU A 68 10.48 6.29 -3.45
CA GLU A 68 11.00 7.51 -4.06
C GLU A 68 11.50 8.51 -2.99
N PRO A 69 12.64 9.15 -3.22
CA PRO A 69 13.23 10.10 -2.29
C PRO A 69 12.47 11.43 -2.29
N ASP A 70 12.61 12.23 -1.23
CA ASP A 70 11.80 13.44 -1.03
C ASP A 70 11.98 14.49 -2.13
N GLU A 71 13.18 14.63 -2.69
CA GLU A 71 13.47 15.53 -3.80
C GLU A 71 12.65 15.20 -5.07
N ASN A 72 12.20 13.95 -5.19
CA ASN A 72 11.39 13.45 -6.30
C ASN A 72 9.88 13.59 -6.04
N LEU A 73 9.46 14.08 -4.87
CA LEU A 73 8.03 14.25 -4.54
C LEU A 73 7.44 15.57 -5.04
N THR A 74 8.06 16.16 -6.07
CA THR A 74 7.55 17.37 -6.74
C THR A 74 6.51 17.01 -7.79
N TRP A 75 5.58 17.95 -8.07
CA TRP A 75 4.60 17.74 -9.12
C TRP A 75 5.26 17.47 -10.48
N GLU A 76 6.35 18.16 -10.81
CA GLU A 76 7.03 17.97 -12.10
C GLU A 76 7.58 16.55 -12.27
N TYR A 77 8.23 16.01 -11.23
CA TYR A 77 8.73 14.64 -11.24
C TYR A 77 7.58 13.62 -11.31
N ILE A 78 6.61 13.72 -10.41
CA ILE A 78 5.45 12.82 -10.36
C ILE A 78 4.72 12.83 -11.70
N ARG A 79 4.44 14.01 -12.25
CA ARG A 79 3.78 14.19 -13.55
C ARG A 79 4.57 13.52 -14.67
N LYS A 80 5.90 13.64 -14.68
CA LYS A 80 6.76 12.97 -15.67
C LYS A 80 6.64 11.45 -15.54
N SER A 81 6.65 10.92 -14.32
CA SER A 81 6.47 9.49 -14.07
C SER A 81 5.10 8.97 -14.47
N LEU A 82 4.03 9.78 -14.37
CA LEU A 82 2.70 9.46 -14.90
C LEU A 82 2.67 9.35 -16.45
N TYR A 83 3.65 9.90 -17.18
CA TYR A 83 3.76 9.66 -18.63
C TYR A 83 4.28 8.26 -18.95
N ASP A 84 5.08 7.66 -18.07
CA ASP A 84 5.51 6.27 -18.15
C ASP A 84 4.60 5.40 -17.26
N SER A 85 3.31 5.40 -17.59
CA SER A 85 2.29 4.71 -16.81
C SER A 85 2.56 3.21 -16.68
N TYR A 86 3.16 2.60 -17.71
CA TYR A 86 3.53 1.18 -17.67
C TYR A 86 4.55 0.89 -16.56
N LYS A 87 5.63 1.68 -16.47
CA LYS A 87 6.63 1.51 -15.41
C LYS A 87 6.02 1.71 -14.03
N LEU A 88 5.16 2.73 -13.87
CA LEU A 88 4.47 3.00 -12.61
C LEU A 88 3.57 1.83 -12.20
N PHE A 89 2.70 1.36 -13.09
CA PHE A 89 1.78 0.26 -12.78
C PHE A 89 2.51 -1.04 -12.49
N LYS A 90 3.59 -1.31 -13.24
CA LYS A 90 4.45 -2.45 -12.94
C LYS A 90 5.04 -2.34 -11.54
N ALA A 91 5.57 -1.18 -11.14
CA ALA A 91 6.09 -0.97 -9.79
C ALA A 91 5.01 -1.14 -8.70
N MET A 92 3.78 -0.68 -8.96
CA MET A 92 2.65 -0.85 -8.03
C MET A 92 2.19 -2.31 -7.90
N LEU A 93 2.23 -3.09 -8.99
CA LEU A 93 1.88 -4.52 -8.99
C LEU A 93 3.00 -5.40 -8.39
N ASP A 94 4.25 -5.05 -8.67
CA ASP A 94 5.45 -5.73 -8.17
C ASP A 94 5.77 -5.33 -6.71
N PHE A 95 4.96 -4.45 -6.10
CA PHE A 95 5.14 -4.03 -4.71
C PHE A 95 5.16 -5.26 -3.79
N TYR A 96 6.19 -5.33 -2.95
CA TYR A 96 6.49 -6.53 -2.18
C TYR A 96 5.68 -6.59 -0.89
N PHE A 97 4.84 -7.63 -0.76
CA PHE A 97 3.89 -7.81 0.35
C PHE A 97 4.41 -8.74 1.46
N ASP A 98 5.66 -9.19 1.43
CA ASP A 98 6.13 -10.18 2.43
C ASP A 98 6.89 -9.54 3.61
N GLN A 99 6.87 -8.21 3.70
CA GLN A 99 7.51 -7.45 4.78
C GLN A 99 6.60 -6.31 5.24
N SER A 100 6.74 -5.94 6.51
CA SER A 100 6.18 -4.71 7.02
C SER A 100 6.88 -3.51 6.41
N LEU A 101 6.14 -2.42 6.22
CA LEU A 101 6.70 -1.14 5.84
C LEU A 101 7.73 -0.68 6.88
N PRO A 102 8.88 -0.14 6.43
CA PRO A 102 9.82 0.51 7.33
C PRO A 102 9.15 1.67 8.07
N GLU A 103 9.52 1.89 9.33
CA GLU A 103 8.93 2.96 10.15
C GLU A 103 9.08 4.34 9.50
N THR A 104 10.21 4.60 8.85
CA THR A 104 10.47 5.84 8.09
C THR A 104 9.48 6.08 6.95
N ILE A 105 8.93 5.02 6.35
CA ILE A 105 7.88 5.13 5.33
C ILE A 105 6.53 5.42 5.98
N LYS A 106 6.23 4.77 7.10
CA LYS A 106 4.98 5.00 7.86
C LYS A 106 4.87 6.43 8.35
N GLU A 107 5.93 6.95 8.98
CA GLU A 107 6.00 8.34 9.47
C GLU A 107 5.70 9.36 8.36
N ARG A 108 6.05 9.06 7.10
CA ARG A 108 5.80 9.93 5.95
C ARG A 108 4.38 9.79 5.39
N ILE A 109 3.80 8.60 5.40
CA ILE A 109 2.52 8.33 4.73
C ILE A 109 1.30 8.49 5.65
N TYR A 110 1.44 8.24 6.95
CA TYR A 110 0.33 8.30 7.89
C TYR A 110 -0.31 9.69 7.97
N PRO A 111 0.49 10.79 8.02
CA PRO A 111 -0.07 12.13 7.98
C PRO A 111 -0.93 12.38 6.75
N ILE A 112 -0.52 11.85 5.59
CA ILE A 112 -1.25 12.01 4.32
C ILE A 112 -2.56 11.23 4.34
N LEU A 113 -2.52 9.94 4.68
CA LEU A 113 -3.68 9.05 4.51
C LEU A 113 -4.69 9.13 5.66
N PHE A 114 -4.26 9.52 6.87
CA PHE A 114 -5.11 9.45 8.07
C PHE A 114 -5.28 10.79 8.78
N GLU A 115 -4.29 11.69 8.78
CA GLU A 115 -4.35 12.93 9.58
C GLU A 115 -4.85 14.14 8.78
N GLN A 116 -4.57 14.21 7.48
CA GLN A 116 -4.97 15.33 6.61
C GLN A 116 -6.47 15.37 6.27
N ASN A 117 -7.32 14.59 6.97
CA ASN A 117 -8.74 14.40 6.65
C ASN A 117 -8.97 14.03 5.17
N ILE A 118 -8.03 13.37 4.51
CA ILE A 118 -8.22 12.89 3.14
C ILE A 118 -9.09 11.63 3.20
N SER A 119 -10.30 11.73 2.66
CA SER A 119 -11.26 10.62 2.56
C SER A 119 -11.62 10.31 1.12
N GLU A 120 -12.23 9.15 0.88
CA GLU A 120 -12.72 8.79 -0.45
C GLU A 120 -13.71 9.82 -1.01
N GLU A 121 -14.61 10.34 -0.18
CA GLU A 121 -15.62 11.33 -0.57
C GLU A 121 -14.97 12.62 -1.03
N ILE A 122 -13.94 13.07 -0.30
CA ILE A 122 -13.18 14.27 -0.64
C ILE A 122 -12.45 14.06 -1.96
N ILE A 123 -11.76 12.93 -2.14
CA ILE A 123 -11.07 12.62 -3.40
C ILE A 123 -12.07 12.56 -4.56
N LYS A 124 -13.20 11.85 -4.41
CA LYS A 124 -14.26 11.78 -5.44
C LYS A 124 -14.77 13.17 -5.85
N SER A 125 -14.89 14.09 -4.90
CA SER A 125 -15.34 15.47 -5.17
C SER A 125 -14.31 16.32 -5.93
N ILE A 126 -13.02 15.98 -5.84
CA ILE A 126 -11.92 16.75 -6.43
C ILE A 126 -11.43 16.12 -7.74
N CYS A 127 -11.14 14.83 -7.72
CA CYS A 127 -10.63 14.05 -8.85
C CYS A 127 -10.91 12.57 -8.62
N ILE A 128 -12.03 12.09 -9.17
CA ILE A 128 -12.44 10.68 -9.08
C ILE A 128 -11.39 9.74 -9.70
N GLU A 129 -10.68 10.19 -10.73
CA GLU A 129 -9.62 9.45 -11.39
C GLU A 129 -8.43 9.15 -10.46
N CYS A 130 -8.23 9.94 -9.41
CA CYS A 130 -7.18 9.74 -8.42
C CYS A 130 -7.57 8.72 -7.32
N LEU A 131 -8.85 8.34 -7.23
CA LEU A 131 -9.35 7.44 -6.20
C LEU A 131 -8.63 6.07 -6.17
N PRO A 132 -8.34 5.39 -7.30
CA PRO A 132 -7.65 4.10 -7.27
C PRO A 132 -6.24 4.21 -6.66
N PHE A 133 -5.54 5.32 -6.86
CA PHE A 133 -4.22 5.56 -6.26
C PHE A 133 -4.30 5.67 -4.74
N TYR A 134 -5.28 6.43 -4.23
CA TYR A 134 -5.52 6.54 -2.79
C TYR A 134 -5.86 5.19 -2.18
N LYS A 135 -6.78 4.46 -2.79
CA LYS A 135 -7.19 3.14 -2.30
C LYS A 135 -6.04 2.15 -2.35
N TRP A 136 -5.24 2.15 -3.42
CA TRP A 136 -4.03 1.34 -3.48
C TRP A 136 -3.13 1.63 -2.27
N ALA A 137 -2.75 2.90 -2.05
CA ALA A 137 -1.87 3.27 -0.94
C ALA A 137 -2.44 2.91 0.44
N LEU A 138 -3.73 3.18 0.66
CA LEU A 138 -4.44 2.85 1.90
C LEU A 138 -4.43 1.35 2.19
N ASN A 139 -4.69 0.53 1.18
CA ASN A 139 -4.74 -0.92 1.33
C ASN A 139 -3.33 -1.52 1.52
N ILE A 140 -2.29 -0.96 0.92
CA ILE A 140 -0.89 -1.33 1.22
C ILE A 140 -0.58 -1.11 2.70
N VAL A 141 -0.91 0.07 3.24
CA VAL A 141 -0.63 0.40 4.64
C VAL A 141 -1.40 -0.52 5.59
N LYS A 142 -2.71 -0.71 5.38
CA LYS A 142 -3.52 -1.63 6.19
C LYS A 142 -2.99 -3.06 6.16
N PHE A 143 -2.58 -3.53 4.98
CA PHE A 143 -1.97 -4.84 4.83
C PHE A 143 -0.67 -4.92 5.66
N SER A 144 0.21 -3.92 5.58
CA SER A 144 1.46 -3.87 6.32
C SER A 144 1.25 -3.95 7.83
N GLU A 145 0.31 -3.17 8.38
CA GLU A 145 0.00 -3.16 9.81
C GLU A 145 -0.39 -4.54 10.33
N ILE A 146 -1.14 -5.30 9.53
CA ILE A 146 -1.54 -6.66 9.89
C ILE A 146 -0.33 -7.61 9.80
N ILE A 147 0.48 -7.50 8.75
CA ILE A 147 1.67 -8.35 8.55
C ILE A 147 2.72 -8.16 9.65
N GLU A 148 2.82 -6.99 10.27
CA GLU A 148 3.71 -6.77 11.41
C GLU A 148 3.44 -7.72 12.58
N THR A 149 2.19 -8.11 12.79
CA THR A 149 1.81 -9.10 13.79
C THR A 149 2.10 -10.53 13.34
N PHE A 150 2.04 -10.79 12.02
CA PHE A 150 2.27 -12.09 11.42
C PHE A 150 3.75 -12.51 11.48
N ILE A 151 4.67 -11.60 11.15
CA ILE A 151 6.11 -11.90 11.01
C ILE A 151 6.70 -12.62 12.24
N PRO A 152 6.57 -12.11 13.48
CA PRO A 152 7.15 -12.78 14.64
C PRO A 152 6.50 -14.15 14.94
N LEU A 153 5.19 -14.29 14.70
CA LEU A 153 4.48 -15.55 14.90
C LEU A 153 4.92 -16.63 13.90
N LYS A 154 5.12 -16.22 12.63
CA LYS A 154 5.63 -17.12 11.59
C LYS A 154 7.05 -17.57 11.89
N ALA A 155 7.91 -16.67 12.37
CA ALA A 155 9.27 -17.00 12.78
C ALA A 155 9.30 -18.00 13.95
N GLU A 156 8.42 -17.82 14.94
CA GLU A 156 8.26 -18.79 16.04
C GLU A 156 7.78 -20.15 15.53
N TYR A 157 6.76 -20.16 14.66
CA TYR A 157 6.22 -21.38 14.05
C TYR A 157 7.31 -22.16 13.29
N ASP A 158 8.10 -21.47 12.45
CA ASP A 158 9.17 -22.09 11.67
C ASP A 158 10.29 -22.63 12.55
N SER A 159 10.64 -21.92 13.62
CA SER A 159 11.62 -22.40 14.60
C SER A 159 11.18 -23.67 15.32
N LEU A 160 9.88 -23.91 15.48
CA LEU A 160 9.35 -25.13 16.09
C LEU A 160 9.26 -26.29 15.10
N LEU A 161 9.24 -26.03 13.79
CA LEU A 161 9.26 -27.07 12.76
C LEU A 161 10.67 -27.57 12.42
N ALA A 162 11.68 -26.73 12.65
CA ALA A 162 13.10 -27.11 12.56
C ALA A 162 13.49 -28.13 13.65
#